data_AF-A0A2K8M9U6-F1
#
_entry.id   AF-A0A2K8M9U6-F1
#
_cell.length_a   1.000
_cell.length_b   1.000
_cell.length_c   1.000
_cell.angle_alpha   90.00
_cell.angle_beta   90.00
_cell.angle_gamma   90.00
#
_symmetry.space_group_name_H-M   'P 1'
#
loop_
_entity.id
_entity.type
_entity.pdbx_description
1 polymer ?
#
loop_
_entity_poly.entity_id
_entity_poly.type
_entity_poly.pdbx_seq_one_letter_code
_entity_poly.pdbx_strand_id
1 'polypeptide(L)'
;MLETAGGFVRDAAKDRLQTTLPALKQIQITEADFGRKHHGSFQLYKTGIEAVGKCVDSYVKACEDFGNNLGSASKKYTANEASSSDSITKSGKR
;
A
#
# COMPACT_ATOMS: atom_id res chain seq x y z
N MET A 1 11.79 12.30 10.37
CA MET A 1 10.79 12.84 9.41
C MET A 1 10.50 11.87 8.27
N LEU A 2 11.48 11.41 7.49
CA LEU A 2 11.25 10.46 6.38
C LEU A 2 10.76 9.09 6.86
N GLU A 3 11.29 8.57 7.96
CA GLU A 3 10.80 7.31 8.55
C GLU A 3 9.35 7.41 9.05
N THR A 4 9.00 8.53 9.68
CA THR A 4 7.63 8.83 10.12
C THR A 4 6.66 8.99 8.95
N ALA A 5 7.07 9.68 7.88
CA ALA A 5 6.29 9.80 6.65
C ALA A 5 6.12 8.45 5.94
N GLY A 6 7.14 7.58 5.97
CA GLY A 6 7.10 6.26 5.38
C GLY A 6 6.13 5.33 6.11
N GLY A 7 6.15 5.38 7.44
CA GLY A 7 5.15 4.70 8.28
C GLY A 7 3.73 5.18 8.01
N PHE A 8 3.52 6.50 7.93
CA PHE A 8 2.19 7.05 7.62
C PHE A 8 1.66 6.60 6.26
N VAL A 9 2.47 6.64 5.20
CA VAL A 9 2.02 6.22 3.85
C VAL A 9 1.73 4.73 3.80
N ARG A 10 2.54 3.90 4.46
CA ARG A 10 2.32 2.46 4.57
C ARG A 10 1.00 2.15 5.29
N ASP A 11 0.78 2.79 6.44
CA ASP A 11 -0.31 2.42 7.35
C ASP A 11 -1.64 3.07 6.97
N ALA A 12 -1.64 4.30 6.44
CA ALA A 12 -2.87 5.03 6.13
C ALA A 12 -3.77 4.34 5.09
N ALA A 13 -3.18 3.75 4.05
CA ALA A 13 -3.92 3.00 3.04
C ALA A 13 -4.51 1.72 3.63
N LYS A 14 -3.72 1.00 4.44
CA LYS A 14 -4.13 -0.23 5.11
C LYS A 14 -5.26 0.03 6.11
N ASP A 15 -5.11 1.03 6.97
CA ASP A 15 -6.07 1.37 8.02
C ASP A 15 -7.42 1.83 7.45
N ARG A 16 -7.42 2.58 6.35
CA ARG A 16 -8.65 3.05 5.70
C ARG A 16 -9.38 1.95 4.93
N LEU A 17 -8.66 0.93 4.48
CA LEU A 17 -9.21 -0.13 3.62
C LEU A 17 -9.38 -1.47 4.33
N GLN A 18 -8.93 -1.59 5.58
CA GLN A 18 -8.94 -2.83 6.36
C GLN A 18 -10.33 -3.48 6.47
N THR A 19 -11.40 -2.68 6.46
CA THR A 19 -12.79 -3.15 6.51
C THR A 19 -13.42 -3.21 5.13
N THR A 20 -13.23 -2.17 4.32
CA THR A 20 -13.89 -2.02 3.01
C THR A 20 -13.42 -3.07 2.01
N LEU A 21 -12.13 -3.39 1.97
CA LEU A 21 -11.56 -4.31 0.98
C LEU A 21 -12.00 -5.77 1.22
N PRO A 22 -11.98 -6.32 2.46
CA PRO A 22 -12.59 -7.60 2.75
C PRO A 22 -14.10 -7.61 2.51
N ALA A 23 -14.82 -6.55 2.89
CA ALA A 23 -16.26 -6.45 2.66
C ALA A 23 -16.60 -6.53 1.16
N LEU A 24 -15.79 -5.88 0.31
CA LEU A 24 -15.95 -5.90 -1.15
C LEU A 24 -15.71 -7.31 -1.73
N LYS A 25 -14.77 -8.07 -1.15
CA LYS A 25 -14.51 -9.49 -1.49
C LYS A 25 -15.60 -10.45 -0.98
N GLN A 26 -16.36 -10.03 0.04
CA GLN A 26 -17.44 -10.82 0.65
C GLN A 26 -18.82 -10.52 0.05
N ILE A 27 -18.92 -9.65 -0.94
CA ILE A 27 -20.20 -9.38 -1.61
C ILE A 27 -20.68 -10.67 -2.29
N GLN A 28 -21.74 -11.26 -1.73
CA GLN A 28 -22.38 -12.46 -2.26
C GLN A 28 -23.59 -12.09 -3.11
N ILE A 29 -23.37 -11.30 -4.17
CA ILE A 29 -24.38 -11.14 -5.22
C ILE A 29 -24.20 -12.27 -6.23
N THR A 30 -25.30 -12.92 -6.55
CA THR A 30 -25.39 -14.03 -7.48
C THR A 30 -26.15 -13.62 -8.75
N GLU A 31 -26.08 -14.44 -9.79
CA GLU A 31 -26.83 -14.19 -11.03
C GLU A 31 -28.35 -14.15 -10.80
N ALA A 32 -28.84 -14.91 -9.81
CA ALA A 32 -30.26 -14.93 -9.46
C ALA A 32 -30.78 -13.58 -8.96
N ASP A 33 -29.92 -12.79 -8.30
CA ASP A 33 -30.26 -11.49 -7.73
C ASP A 33 -30.50 -10.41 -8.80
N PHE A 34 -29.99 -10.62 -10.03
CA PHE A 34 -30.24 -9.73 -11.17
C PHE A 34 -31.61 -9.99 -11.84
N GLY A 35 -32.27 -11.11 -11.51
CA GLY A 35 -33.53 -11.51 -12.11
C GLY A 35 -33.40 -11.96 -13.58
N ARG A 36 -34.43 -12.66 -14.07
CA ARG A 36 -34.43 -13.31 -15.40
C ARG A 36 -34.12 -12.38 -16.58
N LYS A 37 -34.45 -11.09 -16.48
CA LYS A 37 -34.26 -10.13 -17.58
C LYS A 37 -32.85 -9.53 -17.63
N HIS A 38 -32.13 -9.53 -16.50
CA HIS A 38 -30.82 -8.89 -16.38
C HIS A 38 -29.70 -9.84 -15.98
N HIS A 39 -29.95 -11.16 -16.01
CA HIS A 39 -28.97 -12.19 -15.68
C HIS A 39 -27.67 -12.06 -16.50
N GLY A 40 -27.75 -11.64 -17.76
CA GLY A 40 -26.57 -11.37 -18.61
C GLY A 40 -25.66 -10.24 -18.11
N SER A 41 -26.17 -9.31 -17.30
CA SER A 41 -25.39 -8.23 -16.70
C SER A 41 -24.53 -8.70 -15.51
N PHE A 42 -24.83 -9.88 -14.95
CA PHE A 42 -24.11 -10.42 -13.80
C PHE A 42 -22.61 -10.60 -14.08
N GLN A 43 -22.25 -11.07 -15.27
CA GLN A 43 -20.84 -11.27 -15.62
C GLN A 43 -20.05 -9.96 -15.68
N LEU A 44 -20.66 -8.90 -16.21
CA LEU A 44 -20.06 -7.56 -16.23
C LEU A 44 -19.88 -7.02 -14.81
N TYR A 45 -20.90 -7.18 -13.97
CA TYR A 45 -20.84 -6.81 -12.56
C TYR A 45 -19.72 -7.54 -11.82
N LYS A 46 -19.68 -8.88 -11.94
CA LYS A 46 -18.67 -9.74 -11.30
C LYS A 46 -17.26 -9.33 -11.73
N THR A 47 -17.05 -9.18 -13.04
CA THR A 47 -15.76 -8.76 -13.60
C THR A 47 -15.35 -7.38 -13.06
N GLY A 48 -16.30 -6.44 -12.99
CA GLY A 48 -16.06 -5.10 -12.47
C GLY A 48 -15.65 -5.10 -11.00
N ILE A 49 -16.36 -5.84 -10.15
CA ILE A 49 -16.02 -5.97 -8.71
C ILE A 49 -14.65 -6.62 -8.52
N GLU A 50 -14.34 -7.68 -9.26
CA GLU A 50 -13.03 -8.32 -9.19
C GLU A 50 -11.91 -7.36 -9.63
N ALA A 51 -12.13 -6.55 -10.67
CA ALA A 51 -11.17 -5.56 -11.14
C ALA A 51 -10.94 -4.46 -10.10
N VAL A 52 -12.00 -3.95 -9.47
CA VAL A 52 -11.90 -2.97 -8.37
C VAL A 52 -11.15 -3.56 -7.19
N GLY A 53 -11.47 -4.80 -6.77
CA GLY A 53 -10.76 -5.48 -5.68
C GLY A 53 -9.26 -5.60 -5.93
N LYS A 54 -8.86 -6.03 -7.14
CA LYS A 54 -7.45 -6.13 -7.54
C LYS A 54 -6.75 -4.77 -7.58
N CYS A 55 -7.44 -3.73 -8.05
CA CYS A 55 -6.91 -2.37 -8.09
C CYS A 55 -6.59 -1.88 -6.68
N VAL A 56 -7.52 -2.07 -5.74
CA VAL A 56 -7.35 -1.66 -4.35
C VAL A 56 -6.24 -2.48 -3.66
N ASP A 57 -6.18 -3.80 -3.86
CA ASP A 57 -5.07 -4.64 -3.37
C ASP A 57 -3.71 -4.11 -3.87
N SER A 58 -3.62 -3.79 -5.16
CA SER A 58 -2.39 -3.29 -5.79
C SER A 58 -1.99 -1.92 -5.23
N TYR A 59 -2.96 -1.05 -4.98
CA TYR A 59 -2.73 0.25 -4.36
C TYR A 59 -2.19 0.13 -2.94
N VAL A 60 -2.80 -0.72 -2.10
CA VAL A 60 -2.32 -0.97 -0.73
C VAL A 60 -0.88 -1.47 -0.76
N LYS A 61 -0.57 -2.43 -1.64
CA LYS A 61 0.79 -2.95 -1.79
C LYS A 61 1.79 -1.88 -2.24
N ALA A 62 1.41 -1.03 -3.19
CA ALA A 62 2.26 0.08 -3.65
C ALA A 62 2.54 1.08 -2.51
N CYS A 63 1.56 1.37 -1.66
CA CYS A 63 1.75 2.20 -0.46
C CYS A 63 2.71 1.54 0.54
N GLU A 64 2.61 0.23 0.74
CA GLU A 64 3.53 -0.51 1.60
C GLU A 64 4.97 -0.47 1.07
N ASP A 65 5.16 -0.77 -0.22
CA ASP A 65 6.46 -0.74 -0.89
C ASP A 65 7.08 0.67 -0.85
N PHE A 66 6.29 1.70 -1.11
CA PHE A 66 6.74 3.09 -1.05
C PHE A 66 7.18 3.48 0.38
N GLY A 67 6.37 3.15 1.39
CA GLY A 67 6.71 3.42 2.79
C GLY A 67 7.99 2.70 3.25
N ASN A 68 8.17 1.44 2.86
CA ASN A 68 9.36 0.65 3.14
C ASN A 68 10.62 1.23 2.46
N ASN A 69 10.49 1.67 1.21
CA ASN A 69 11.58 2.32 0.48
C ASN A 69 11.99 3.64 1.13
N LEU A 70 11.02 4.45 1.58
CA LEU A 70 11.29 5.72 2.27
C LEU A 70 12.01 5.49 3.61
N GLY A 71 11.57 4.51 4.39
CA GLY A 71 12.23 4.11 5.64
C GLY A 71 13.66 3.61 5.41
N SER A 72 13.85 2.79 4.37
CA SER A 72 15.18 2.27 3.99
C SER A 72 16.12 3.38 3.53
N ALA A 73 15.62 4.34 2.74
CA ALA A 73 16.39 5.51 2.32
C ALA A 73 16.81 6.37 3.52
N SER A 74 15.89 6.60 4.47
CA SER A 74 16.18 7.34 5.71
C SER A 74 17.34 6.72 6.48
N LYS A 75 17.35 5.39 6.65
CA LYS A 75 18.43 4.67 7.34
C LYS A 75 19.77 4.82 6.62
N LYS A 76 19.77 4.75 5.28
CA LYS A 76 20.99 4.95 4.48
C LYS A 76 21.56 6.36 4.63
N TYR A 77 20.72 7.39 4.60
CA TYR A 77 21.19 8.77 4.82
C TYR A 77 21.81 8.95 6.21
N THR A 78 21.15 8.47 7.27
CA THR A 78 21.69 8.56 8.63
C THR A 78 23.03 7.81 8.78
N ALA A 79 23.15 6.61 8.20
CA ALA A 79 24.40 5.85 8.23
C ALA A 79 25.54 6.56 7.48
N ASN A 80 25.23 7.22 6.36
CA ASN A 80 26.21 7.93 5.55
C ASN A 80 26.71 9.21 6.26
N GLU A 81 25.79 9.94 6.90
CA GLU A 81 26.12 11.10 7.75
C GLU A 81 27.00 10.69 8.94
N ALA A 82 26.64 9.61 9.66
CA ALA A 82 27.44 9.09 10.77
C ALA A 82 28.85 8.69 10.32
N SER A 83 28.96 7.96 9.19
CA SER A 83 30.24 7.55 8.62
C SER A 83 31.11 8.75 8.20
N SER A 84 30.49 9.78 7.63
CA SER A 84 31.17 11.01 7.21
C SER A 84 31.66 11.80 8.42
N SER A 85 30.81 11.98 9.44
CA SER A 85 31.15 12.58 10.73
C SER A 85 32.35 11.89 11.41
N ASP A 86 32.33 10.56 11.47
CA ASP A 86 33.42 9.78 12.07
C ASP A 86 34.73 9.94 11.28
N SER A 87 34.64 9.96 9.94
CA SER A 87 35.80 10.14 9.07
C SER A 87 36.44 11.53 9.22
N ILE A 88 35.61 12.57 9.37
CA ILE A 88 36.05 13.96 9.59
C ILE A 88 36.68 14.09 10.97
N THR A 89 36.03 13.56 12.01
CA THR A 89 36.54 13.58 13.39
C THR A 89 37.89 12.86 13.48
N LYS A 90 38.04 11.74 12.77
CA LYS A 90 39.29 10.98 12.73
C LYS A 90 40.38 11.68 11.92
N SER A 91 40.02 12.38 10.84
CA SER A 91 40.98 13.15 10.02
C SER A 91 41.41 14.45 10.68
N GLY A 92 40.53 15.14 11.40
CA GLY A 92 40.81 16.39 12.10
C GLY A 92 41.58 16.23 13.42
N LYS A 93 41.75 15.00 13.90
CA LYS A 93 42.62 14.65 15.05
C LYS A 93 44.08 14.40 14.65
N ARG A 94 44.50 14.81 13.45
CA ARG A 94 45.89 14.72 12.98
C ARG A 94 46.59 16.06 13.06
#